data_AF-A0A1J5FMP5-F1
#
_entry.id   AF-A0A1J5FMP5-F1
#
_cell.length_a   1.000
_cell.length_b   1.000
_cell.length_c   1.000
_cell.angle_alpha   90.00
_cell.angle_beta   90.00
_cell.angle_gamma   90.00
#
_symmetry.space_group_name_H-M   'P 1'
#
loop_
_entity.id
_entity.type
_entity.pdbx_description
1 polymer ?
#
loop_
_entity_poly.entity_id
_entity_poly.type
_entity_poly.pdbx_seq_one_letter_code
_entity_poly.pdbx_strand_id
1 'polypeptide(L)'
;MAEIGGEKCYPDLLSIPNKPDAALIIVPKVETEKVVKQAHKAGINLLWIQQTSETKGALDFCKANKIKVISGECIMMFTEPVKSLHRFHRFINKIVHRLPA
;
A
#
# COMPACT_ATOMS: atom_id res chain seq x y z
N MET A 1 -6.58 20.28 -14.12
CA MET A 1 -5.67 19.22 -13.63
C MET A 1 -6.38 18.53 -12.48
N ALA A 2 -6.31 17.21 -12.35
CA ALA A 2 -6.99 16.54 -11.26
C ALA A 2 -6.30 16.89 -9.92
N GLU A 3 -7.09 17.22 -8.91
CA GLU A 3 -6.63 17.48 -7.54
C GLU A 3 -7.59 16.82 -6.55
N ILE A 4 -7.06 16.43 -5.39
CA ILE A 4 -7.85 15.93 -4.27
C ILE A 4 -7.34 16.63 -3.01
N GLY A 5 -8.20 17.36 -2.32
CA GLY A 5 -7.82 18.06 -1.09
C GLY A 5 -6.73 19.13 -1.28
N GLY A 6 -6.64 19.74 -2.47
CA GLY A 6 -5.60 20.72 -2.83
C GLY A 6 -4.27 20.11 -3.25
N GLU A 7 -4.14 18.77 -3.22
CA GLU A 7 -2.96 18.05 -3.69
C GLU A 7 -3.12 17.65 -5.16
N LYS A 8 -2.06 17.90 -5.95
CA LYS A 8 -2.04 17.56 -7.38
C LYS A 8 -2.06 16.05 -7.56
N CYS A 9 -3.01 15.56 -8.35
CA CYS A 9 -3.05 14.16 -8.75
C CYS A 9 -2.23 13.94 -10.03
N TYR A 10 -1.51 12.83 -10.07
CA TYR A 10 -0.76 12.38 -11.23
C TYR A 10 -1.49 11.19 -11.86
N PRO A 11 -1.44 11.04 -13.19
CA PRO A 11 -2.09 9.91 -13.85
C PRO A 11 -1.45 8.58 -13.44
N ASP A 12 -0.19 8.62 -13.00
CA ASP A 12 0.60 7.44 -12.74
C ASP A 12 1.84 7.74 -11.85
N LEU A 13 2.50 6.69 -11.33
CA LEU A 13 3.64 6.86 -10.41
C LEU A 13 4.91 7.38 -11.11
N LEU A 14 5.03 7.20 -12.43
CA LEU A 14 6.19 7.67 -13.22
C LEU A 14 6.16 9.18 -13.43
N SER A 15 4.96 9.77 -13.44
CA SER A 15 4.73 11.21 -13.66
C SER A 15 5.00 12.08 -12.43
N ILE A 16 5.18 11.48 -11.25
CA ILE A 16 5.48 12.19 -10.00
C ILE A 16 6.94 12.71 -10.07
N PRO A 17 7.20 14.04 -10.00
CA PRO A 17 8.56 14.57 -10.15
C PRO A 17 9.51 14.12 -9.04
N ASN A 18 9.09 14.27 -7.79
CA ASN A 18 9.84 13.85 -6.61
C ASN A 18 9.25 12.53 -6.12
N LYS A 19 9.96 11.42 -6.34
CA LYS A 19 9.47 10.09 -5.97
C LYS A 19 9.39 9.95 -4.45
N PRO A 20 8.25 9.52 -3.90
CA PRO A 20 8.17 9.21 -2.48
C PRO A 20 8.99 7.95 -2.17
N ASP A 21 9.42 7.80 -0.91
CA ASP A 21 10.12 6.60 -0.46
C ASP A 21 9.21 5.37 -0.44
N ALA A 22 7.91 5.58 -0.23
CA ALA A 22 6.90 4.52 -0.12
C ALA A 22 5.61 4.83 -0.89
N ALA A 23 4.86 3.78 -1.23
CA ALA A 23 3.52 3.91 -1.82
C ALA A 23 2.48 3.04 -1.10
N LEU A 24 1.30 3.63 -0.87
CA LEU A 24 0.10 2.95 -0.41
C LEU A 24 -0.81 2.66 -1.61
N ILE A 25 -1.03 1.38 -1.89
CA ILE A 25 -1.76 0.89 -3.06
C ILE A 25 -3.17 0.46 -2.62
N ILE A 26 -4.15 1.27 -3.00
CA ILE A 26 -5.59 1.04 -2.78
C ILE A 26 -6.31 1.13 -4.13
N VAL A 27 -6.19 0.07 -4.92
CA VAL A 27 -6.78 -0.03 -6.27
C VAL A 27 -7.55 -1.35 -6.41
N PRO A 28 -8.44 -1.49 -7.42
CA PRO A 28 -9.03 -2.78 -7.74
C PRO A 28 -7.96 -3.84 -8.00
N LYS A 29 -8.21 -5.09 -7.59
CA LYS A 29 -7.25 -6.21 -7.71
C LYS A 29 -6.63 -6.35 -9.11
N VAL A 30 -7.42 -6.12 -10.16
CA VAL A 30 -6.97 -6.21 -11.55
C VAL A 30 -5.87 -5.20 -11.91
N GLU A 31 -5.82 -4.05 -11.21
CA GLU A 31 -4.81 -3.01 -11.44
C GLU A 31 -3.59 -3.18 -10.53
N THR A 32 -3.68 -3.93 -9.43
CA THR A 32 -2.64 -3.98 -8.40
C THR A 32 -1.27 -4.38 -8.94
N GLU A 33 -1.19 -5.43 -9.77
CA GLU A 33 0.09 -5.88 -10.32
C GLU A 33 0.72 -4.84 -11.24
N LYS A 34 -0.08 -4.15 -12.05
CA LYS A 34 0.37 -3.06 -12.91
C LYS A 34 0.91 -1.90 -12.08
N VAL A 35 0.23 -1.50 -11.01
CA VAL A 35 0.67 -0.42 -10.12
C VAL A 35 1.95 -0.80 -9.38
N VAL A 36 2.08 -2.03 -8.90
CA VAL A 36 3.31 -2.54 -8.26
C VAL A 36 4.50 -2.48 -9.23
N LYS A 37 4.33 -2.95 -10.47
CA LYS A 37 5.37 -2.87 -11.50
C LYS A 37 5.77 -1.42 -11.79
N GLN A 38 4.78 -0.53 -11.82
CA GLN A 38 5.03 0.89 -12.04
C GLN A 38 5.80 1.53 -10.87
N ALA A 39 5.44 1.20 -9.64
CA ALA A 39 6.14 1.66 -8.44
C ALA A 39 7.61 1.25 -8.48
N HIS A 40 7.88 -0.02 -8.78
CA HIS A 40 9.25 -0.53 -8.95
C HIS A 40 10.03 0.23 -10.04
N LYS A 41 9.42 0.43 -11.22
CA LYS A 41 10.03 1.20 -12.32
C LYS A 41 10.31 2.66 -11.92
N ALA A 42 9.47 3.23 -11.06
CA ALA A 42 9.64 4.57 -10.52
C ALA A 42 10.67 4.65 -9.38
N GLY A 43 11.29 3.53 -8.98
CA GLY A 43 12.25 3.46 -7.87
C GLY A 43 11.61 3.31 -6.48
N ILE A 44 10.29 3.15 -6.39
CA ILE A 44 9.55 3.05 -5.13
C ILE A 44 9.48 1.57 -4.73
N ASN A 45 10.34 1.18 -3.79
CA ASN A 45 10.53 -0.22 -3.40
C ASN A 45 10.02 -0.55 -1.98
N LEU A 46 9.35 0.39 -1.32
CA LEU A 46 8.62 0.17 -0.07
C LEU A 46 7.12 0.34 -0.35
N LEU A 47 6.38 -0.77 -0.31
CA LEU A 47 4.98 -0.80 -0.71
C LEU A 47 4.08 -1.25 0.45
N TRP A 48 2.91 -0.64 0.52
CA TRP A 48 1.77 -1.17 1.26
C TRP A 48 0.67 -1.51 0.27
N ILE A 49 0.23 -2.76 0.23
CA ILE A 49 -0.95 -3.17 -0.54
C ILE A 49 -2.08 -3.38 0.46
N GLN A 50 -3.10 -2.52 0.38
CA GLN A 50 -4.22 -2.56 1.30
C GLN A 50 -4.90 -3.92 1.24
N GLN A 51 -5.32 -4.45 2.40
CA GLN A 51 -6.10 -5.68 2.46
C GLN A 51 -7.19 -5.68 1.38
N THR A 52 -7.42 -6.82 0.73
CA THR A 52 -8.37 -7.00 -0.38
C THR A 52 -7.96 -6.39 -1.72
N SER A 53 -6.88 -5.61 -1.80
CA SER A 53 -6.30 -5.18 -3.08
C SER A 53 -5.19 -6.12 -3.57
N GLU A 54 -4.61 -6.96 -2.72
CA GLU A 54 -3.53 -7.87 -3.09
C GLU A 54 -3.94 -8.97 -4.08
N THR A 55 -2.98 -9.35 -4.92
CA THR A 55 -3.06 -10.51 -5.82
C THR A 55 -1.79 -11.34 -5.72
N LYS A 56 -1.89 -12.63 -6.04
CA LYS A 56 -0.72 -13.53 -6.05
C LYS A 56 0.39 -13.00 -6.97
N GLY A 57 0.03 -12.53 -8.17
CA GLY A 57 0.98 -11.98 -9.14
C GLY A 57 1.71 -10.74 -8.63
N ALA A 58 1.02 -9.83 -7.95
CA ALA A 58 1.64 -8.66 -7.33
C ALA A 58 2.63 -9.04 -6.23
N LEU A 59 2.26 -9.97 -5.34
CA LEU A 59 3.12 -10.43 -4.24
C LEU A 59 4.34 -11.22 -4.74
N ASP A 60 4.15 -12.10 -5.73
CA ASP A 60 5.23 -12.85 -6.37
C ASP A 60 6.22 -11.89 -7.06
N PHE A 61 5.73 -10.87 -7.75
CA PHE A 61 6.57 -9.83 -8.35
C PHE A 61 7.38 -9.07 -7.30
N CYS A 62 6.77 -8.69 -6.18
CA CYS A 62 7.49 -8.04 -5.08
C CYS A 62 8.62 -8.92 -4.56
N LYS A 63 8.34 -10.21 -4.33
CA LYS A 63 9.34 -11.18 -3.86
C LYS A 63 10.50 -11.33 -4.85
N ALA A 64 10.20 -11.49 -6.14
CA ALA A 64 11.20 -11.66 -7.18
C ALA A 64 12.14 -10.45 -7.32
N ASN A 65 11.63 -9.24 -7.10
CA ASN A 65 12.37 -7.98 -7.25
C ASN A 65 12.89 -7.41 -5.93
N LYS A 66 12.83 -8.17 -4.82
CA LYS A 66 13.26 -7.75 -3.48
C LYS A 66 12.60 -6.44 -3.00
N ILE A 67 11.35 -6.23 -3.40
CA ILE A 67 10.52 -5.11 -2.97
C ILE A 67 10.01 -5.41 -1.55
N LYS A 68 10.19 -4.46 -0.63
CA LYS A 68 9.63 -4.56 0.72
C LYS A 68 8.14 -4.27 0.63
N VAL A 69 7.29 -5.24 1.00
CA VAL A 69 5.84 -5.10 0.89
C VAL A 69 5.13 -5.54 2.17
N ILE A 70 4.22 -4.69 2.64
CA ILE A 70 3.20 -5.05 3.65
C ILE A 70 1.90 -5.31 2.90
N SER A 71 1.21 -6.41 3.22
CA SER A 71 -0.06 -6.80 2.61
C SER A 71 -0.93 -7.59 3.57
N GLY A 72 -2.23 -7.69 3.29
CA GLY A 72 -3.18 -8.40 4.15
C GLY A 72 -3.60 -7.62 5.40
N GLU A 73 -3.13 -6.38 5.55
CA GLU A 73 -3.41 -5.50 6.67
C GLU A 73 -4.20 -4.27 6.22
N CYS A 74 -5.08 -3.77 7.10
CA CYS A 74 -5.81 -2.53 6.86
C CYS A 74 -5.01 -1.33 7.37
N ILE A 75 -4.67 -0.38 6.49
CA ILE A 75 -3.91 0.83 6.85
C ILE A 75 -4.58 1.65 7.96
N MET A 76 -5.93 1.62 8.03
CA MET A 76 -6.72 2.33 9.04
C MET A 76 -6.52 1.79 10.47
N MET A 77 -5.83 0.66 10.63
CA MET A 77 -5.40 0.17 11.94
C MET A 77 -4.18 0.94 12.48
N PHE A 78 -3.50 1.71 11.63
CA PHE A 78 -2.24 2.40 11.94
C PHE A 78 -2.34 3.92 11.85
N THR A 79 -3.41 4.47 11.26
CA THR A 79 -3.65 5.91 11.19
C THR A 79 -4.35 6.42 12.46
N GLU A 80 -3.73 7.36 13.16
CA GLU A 80 -4.32 7.96 14.36
C GLU A 80 -5.33 9.06 14.00
N PRO A 81 -6.45 9.20 14.74
CA PRO A 81 -6.88 8.36 15.86
C PRO A 81 -7.58 7.06 15.40
N VAL A 82 -7.12 5.90 15.88
CA VAL A 82 -7.77 4.61 15.62
C VAL A 82 -9.04 4.48 16.47
N LYS A 83 -10.21 4.66 15.84
CA LYS A 83 -11.55 4.62 16.47
C LYS A 83 -12.35 3.38 16.04
N SER A 84 -13.34 3.00 16.85
CA SER A 84 -14.33 1.94 16.54
C SER A 84 -13.71 0.56 16.30
N LEU A 85 -14.24 -0.23 15.36
CA LEU A 85 -13.86 -1.61 15.04
C LEU A 85 -12.35 -1.78 14.72
N HIS A 86 -11.70 -0.73 14.23
CA HIS A 86 -10.25 -0.74 13.99
C HIS A 86 -9.44 -0.82 15.30
N ARG A 87 -9.97 -0.28 16.42
CA ARG A 87 -9.35 -0.43 17.75
C ARG A 87 -9.50 -1.88 18.24
N PHE A 88 -10.64 -2.50 18.00
CA PHE A 88 -10.93 -3.89 18.41
C PHE A 88 -10.05 -4.89 17.64
N HIS A 89 -9.98 -4.81 16.31
CA HIS A 89 -9.11 -5.68 15.52
C HIS A 89 -7.61 -5.41 15.76
N ARG A 90 -7.18 -4.14 15.96
CA ARG A 90 -5.80 -3.81 16.35
C ARG A 90 -5.44 -4.43 17.70
N PHE A 91 -6.35 -4.42 18.66
CA PHE A 91 -6.15 -5.04 19.97
C PHE A 91 -5.99 -6.57 19.85
N ILE A 92 -6.82 -7.24 19.03
CA ILE A 92 -6.69 -8.68 18.75
C ILE A 92 -5.34 -8.99 18.09
N ASN A 93 -4.95 -8.25 17.03
CA ASN A 93 -3.67 -8.51 16.34
C ASN A 93 -2.44 -8.24 17.23
N LYS A 94 -2.55 -7.33 18.21
CA LYS A 94 -1.50 -7.07 19.23
C LYS A 94 -1.35 -8.24 20.21
N ILE A 95 -2.45 -8.89 20.60
CA ILE A 95 -2.42 -10.07 21.48
C ILE A 95 -1.88 -11.31 20.75
N VAL A 96 -2.09 -11.40 19.43
CA VAL A 96 -1.68 -12.55 18.61
C VAL A 96 -0.29 -12.34 17.96
N HIS A 97 0.46 -11.28 18.30
CA HIS A 97 1.76 -10.93 17.70
C HIS A 97 1.78 -10.90 16.16
N ARG A 98 0.67 -10.47 15.53
CA ARG A 98 0.50 -10.45 14.08
C ARG A 98 0.69 -9.07 13.45
N LEU A 99 1.22 -8.10 14.19
CA LEU A 99 1.52 -6.80 13.60
C LEU A 99 2.68 -6.97 12.60
N PRO A 100 2.58 -6.37 11.40
CA PRO A 100 3.71 -6.35 10.48
C PRO A 100 4.91 -5.70 11.18
N ALA A 101 6.08 -6.34 11.03
CA ALA A 101 7.34 -5.89 11.59
C ALA A 101 7.86 -4.60 10.94
#